data_AF-A0A2V8V2A0-F1
#
_entry.id   AF-A0A2V8V2A0-F1
#
_cell.length_a   1.000
_cell.length_b   1.000
_cell.length_c   1.000
_cell.angle_alpha   90.00
_cell.angle_beta   90.00
_cell.angle_gamma   90.00
#
_symmetry.space_group_name_H-M   'P 1'
#
loop_
_entity.id
_entity.type
_entity.pdbx_description
1 polymer ?
#
loop_
_entity_poly.entity_id
_entity_poly.type
_entity_poly.pdbx_seq_one_letter_code
_entity_poly.pdbx_strand_id
1 'polypeptide(L)'
;MTTDTVFIESDVTGDDACSLEFYETDELGGQIDNWYGPSLNCLLAMCRSAGFARVTLEYSSGARAGVTCHRRWEPLLDEPFAPAPWINCAVNNRTQDIYFHRNKDEYVCLYFKSPQPSRTKHHAPHRDRWLWCPHC
;
A
#
# COMPACT_ATOMS: atom_id res chain seq x y z
N MET A 1 -6.06 22.47 2.87
CA MET A 1 -5.10 22.11 3.94
C MET A 1 -4.96 20.61 3.94
N THR A 2 -3.75 20.08 3.86
CA THR A 2 -3.58 18.63 3.78
C THR A 2 -2.95 18.18 5.11
N THR A 3 -3.72 17.48 5.93
CA THR A 3 -3.30 17.08 7.28
C THR A 3 -2.19 16.04 7.22
N ASP A 4 -1.22 16.13 8.13
CA ASP A 4 -0.10 15.19 8.21
C ASP A 4 -0.53 13.81 8.72
N THR A 5 -1.59 13.80 9.53
CA THR A 5 -2.26 12.64 10.10
C THR A 5 -3.76 12.74 9.87
N VAL A 6 -4.42 11.63 9.58
CA VAL A 6 -5.88 11.52 9.52
C VAL A 6 -6.34 10.31 10.32
N PHE A 7 -7.52 10.43 10.92
CA PHE A 7 -8.24 9.30 11.47
C PHE A 7 -9.39 8.96 10.50
N ILE A 8 -9.45 7.71 10.08
CA ILE A 8 -10.44 7.18 9.14
C ILE A 8 -11.26 6.15 9.90
N GLU A 9 -12.57 6.35 9.93
CA GLU A 9 -13.52 5.38 10.45
C GLU A 9 -14.39 4.89 9.30
N SER A 10 -14.63 3.58 9.24
CA SER A 10 -15.44 2.95 8.20
C SER A 10 -16.21 1.78 8.80
N ASP A 11 -17.43 1.57 8.31
CA ASP A 11 -18.04 0.25 8.42
C ASP A 11 -17.21 -0.74 7.60
N VAL A 12 -17.03 -1.95 8.09
CA VAL A 12 -16.21 -2.99 7.48
C VAL A 12 -16.96 -4.31 7.40
N THR A 13 -16.76 -5.05 6.32
CA THR A 13 -17.32 -6.39 6.15
C THR A 13 -16.50 -7.42 6.93
N GLY A 14 -17.13 -8.55 7.29
CA GLY A 14 -16.48 -9.66 7.99
C GLY A 14 -15.65 -10.58 7.09
N ASP A 15 -15.37 -10.17 5.85
CA ASP A 15 -14.58 -10.95 4.89
C ASP A 15 -13.08 -10.83 5.21
N ASP A 16 -12.38 -11.97 5.18
CA ASP A 16 -10.94 -12.04 5.35
C ASP A 16 -10.18 -11.67 4.05
N ALA A 17 -10.83 -11.78 2.88
CA ALA A 17 -10.23 -11.36 1.62
C ALA A 17 -10.09 -9.83 1.55
N CYS A 18 -9.16 -9.34 0.74
CA CYS A 18 -9.05 -7.91 0.45
C CYS A 18 -10.12 -7.50 -0.58
N SER A 19 -11.37 -7.41 -0.13
CA SER A 19 -12.57 -7.13 -0.93
C SER A 19 -13.22 -5.79 -0.59
N LEU A 20 -13.95 -5.24 -1.55
CA LEU A 20 -14.78 -4.05 -1.43
C LEU A 20 -16.17 -4.39 -1.96
N GLU A 21 -17.19 -4.25 -1.12
CA GLU A 21 -18.59 -4.41 -1.51
C GLU A 21 -19.19 -3.04 -1.80
N PHE A 22 -20.01 -2.95 -2.84
CA PHE A 22 -20.75 -1.74 -3.18
C PHE A 22 -22.22 -1.94 -2.83
N TYR A 23 -22.81 -0.90 -2.23
CA TYR A 23 -24.21 -0.86 -1.85
C TYR A 23 -24.87 0.31 -2.57
N GLU A 24 -26.00 0.05 -3.22
CA GLU A 24 -26.68 1.04 -4.06
C GLU A 24 -27.66 1.89 -3.25
N THR A 25 -28.12 1.40 -2.09
CA THR A 25 -29.22 2.00 -1.33
C THR A 25 -28.82 2.30 0.11
N ASP A 26 -29.55 1.79 1.09
CA ASP A 26 -29.44 2.14 2.51
C ASP A 26 -28.87 1.00 3.38
N GLU A 27 -28.22 0.01 2.75
CA GLU A 27 -27.75 -1.22 3.38
C GLU A 27 -26.70 -0.99 4.49
N LEU A 28 -26.02 0.15 4.48
CA LEU A 28 -25.05 0.57 5.51
C LEU A 28 -25.69 1.46 6.58
N GLY A 29 -26.67 0.90 7.30
CA GLY A 29 -27.25 1.53 8.48
C GLY A 29 -28.16 2.73 8.19
N GLY A 30 -28.82 2.76 7.02
CA GLY A 30 -29.75 3.83 6.65
C GLY A 30 -29.08 5.08 6.08
N GLN A 31 -27.77 5.05 5.86
CA GLN A 31 -26.98 6.19 5.40
C GLN A 31 -26.86 6.18 3.88
N ILE A 32 -27.62 7.06 3.22
CA ILE A 32 -27.67 7.19 1.76
C ILE A 32 -26.37 7.73 1.14
N ASP A 33 -25.42 8.16 1.95
CA ASP A 33 -24.09 8.66 1.57
C ASP A 33 -22.99 7.62 1.78
N ASN A 34 -23.34 6.40 2.22
CA ASN A 34 -22.41 5.32 2.44
C ASN A 34 -22.62 4.19 1.41
N TRP A 35 -21.79 4.17 0.36
CA TRP A 35 -21.99 3.31 -0.81
C TRP A 35 -21.06 2.11 -0.91
N TYR A 36 -20.17 1.92 0.07
CA TYR A 36 -19.25 0.79 0.02
C TYR A 36 -18.79 0.33 1.40
N GLY A 37 -18.64 -0.98 1.54
CA GLY A 37 -18.11 -1.64 2.73
C GLY A 37 -16.82 -2.37 2.37
N PRO A 38 -15.63 -1.84 2.75
CA PRO A 38 -14.40 -2.59 2.59
C PRO A 38 -14.32 -3.70 3.65
N SER A 39 -13.74 -4.84 3.31
CA SER A 39 -13.13 -5.71 4.33
C SER A 39 -12.08 -4.93 5.12
N LEU A 40 -11.76 -5.37 6.34
CA LEU A 40 -10.69 -4.74 7.14
C LEU A 40 -9.35 -4.69 6.38
N ASN A 41 -9.02 -5.77 5.67
CA ASN A 41 -7.81 -5.86 4.85
C ASN A 41 -7.83 -4.86 3.69
N CYS A 42 -8.99 -4.67 3.04
CA CYS A 42 -9.16 -3.68 1.98
C CYS A 42 -9.04 -2.25 2.52
N LEU A 43 -9.65 -1.92 3.67
CA LEU A 43 -9.54 -0.59 4.27
C LEU A 43 -8.08 -0.20 4.52
N LEU A 44 -7.31 -1.12 5.12
CA LEU A 44 -5.88 -0.89 5.39
C LEU A 44 -5.07 -0.77 4.08
N ALA A 45 -5.38 -1.59 3.07
CA ALA A 45 -4.71 -1.55 1.76
C ALA A 45 -5.04 -0.27 0.98
N MET A 46 -6.28 0.21 1.07
CA MET A 46 -6.75 1.46 0.47
C MET A 46 -6.03 2.65 1.08
N CYS A 47 -5.89 2.71 2.41
CA CYS A 47 -5.12 3.74 3.09
C CYS A 47 -3.66 3.78 2.60
N ARG A 48 -2.99 2.63 2.48
CA ARG A 48 -1.62 2.56 1.93
C ARG A 48 -1.57 3.01 0.46
N SER A 49 -2.54 2.59 -0.34
CA SER A 49 -2.63 2.94 -1.76
C SER A 49 -2.94 4.42 -2.00
N ALA A 50 -3.62 5.07 -1.05
CA ALA A 50 -3.85 6.51 -1.04
C ALA A 50 -2.58 7.35 -0.76
N GLY A 51 -1.44 6.69 -0.50
CA GLY A 51 -0.14 7.34 -0.31
C GLY A 51 0.20 7.64 1.16
N PHE A 52 -0.52 7.08 2.13
CA PHE A 52 -0.10 7.14 3.52
C PHE A 52 1.09 6.20 3.75
N ALA A 53 2.18 6.78 4.27
CA ALA A 53 3.39 6.07 4.63
C ALA A 53 3.11 5.03 5.73
N ARG A 54 2.33 5.42 6.74
CA ARG A 54 2.02 4.57 7.88
C ARG A 54 0.52 4.50 8.12
N VAL A 55 0.05 3.28 8.39
CA VAL A 55 -1.36 2.96 8.60
C VAL A 55 -1.45 2.07 9.84
N THR A 56 -2.07 2.58 10.89
CA THR A 56 -2.23 1.90 12.18
C THR A 56 -3.70 1.60 12.40
N LEU A 57 -4.03 0.32 12.60
CA LEU A 57 -5.35 -0.07 13.05
C LEU A 57 -5.47 0.24 14.54
N GLU A 58 -6.39 1.13 14.90
CA GLU A 58 -6.64 1.50 16.31
C GLU A 58 -7.61 0.51 16.95
N TYR A 59 -8.67 0.16 16.22
CA TYR A 59 -9.64 -0.83 16.65
C TYR A 59 -10.36 -1.47 15.47
N SER A 60 -10.89 -2.67 15.71
CA SER A 60 -11.88 -3.33 14.87
C SER A 60 -12.90 -3.98 15.81
N SER A 61 -14.14 -3.47 15.82
CA SER A 61 -15.18 -3.93 16.75
C SER A 61 -16.53 -3.94 16.06
N GLY A 62 -17.21 -5.09 16.11
CA GLY A 62 -18.44 -5.30 15.37
C GLY A 62 -18.22 -5.11 13.87
N ALA A 63 -19.04 -4.26 13.25
CA ALA A 63 -18.95 -3.92 11.84
C ALA A 63 -18.15 -2.63 11.58
N ARG A 64 -17.30 -2.17 12.51
CA ARG A 64 -16.55 -0.90 12.38
C ARG A 64 -15.07 -1.05 12.65
N ALA A 65 -14.29 -0.26 11.93
CA ALA A 65 -12.85 -0.13 12.16
C ALA A 65 -12.41 1.33 12.14
N GLY A 66 -11.48 1.66 13.04
CA GLY A 66 -10.82 2.95 13.14
C GLY A 66 -9.35 2.83 12.79
N VAL A 67 -8.87 3.67 11.88
CA VAL A 67 -7.50 3.62 11.35
C VAL A 67 -6.86 5.01 11.40
N THR A 68 -5.70 5.11 12.03
CA THR A 68 -4.87 6.31 11.97
C THR A 68 -3.87 6.19 10.83
N CYS A 69 -3.85 7.17 9.92
CA CYS A 69 -2.94 7.21 8.80
C CYS A 69 -2.02 8.43 8.87
N HIS A 70 -0.73 8.22 8.63
CA HIS A 70 0.28 9.28 8.60
C HIS A 70 0.92 9.37 7.22
N ARG A 71 1.17 10.59 6.75
CA ARG A 71 1.84 10.82 5.47
C ARG A 71 3.35 10.68 5.53
N ARG A 72 3.92 10.76 6.72
CA ARG A 72 5.35 10.64 6.94
C ARG A 72 5.68 9.28 7.50
N TRP A 73 6.79 8.71 7.05
CA TRP A 73 7.45 7.57 7.67
C TRP A 73 7.90 7.94 9.10
N GLU A 74 8.20 6.94 9.94
CA GLU A 74 8.93 7.23 11.17
C GLU A 74 10.19 8.04 10.87
N PRO A 75 10.59 8.95 11.79
CA PRO A 75 11.92 9.55 11.73
C PRO A 75 12.97 8.45 11.60
N LEU A 76 13.97 8.68 10.76
CA LEU A 76 15.12 7.80 10.68
C LEU A 76 15.76 7.73 12.08
N LEU A 77 16.08 6.51 12.53
CA LEU A 77 16.91 6.34 13.72
C LEU A 77 18.29 6.92 13.45
N ASP A 78 18.92 7.50 14.48
CA ASP A 78 20.26 8.12 14.37
C ASP A 78 21.32 7.13 13.90
N GLU A 79 21.14 5.83 14.18
CA GLU A 79 21.97 4.76 13.64
C GLU A 79 21.17 3.87 12.67
N PRO A 80 21.66 3.67 11.43
CA PRO A 80 21.02 2.75 10.50
C PRO A 80 21.12 1.32 11.02
N PHE A 81 19.96 0.70 11.24
CA PHE A 81 19.83 -0.68 11.73
C PHE A 81 20.53 -1.72 10.82
N ALA A 82 20.83 -1.33 9.57
CA ALA A 82 21.53 -2.15 8.60
C ALA A 82 22.13 -1.31 7.45
N PRO A 83 23.11 -1.87 6.71
CA PRO A 83 23.60 -1.24 5.48
C PRO A 83 22.46 -1.00 4.48
N ALA A 84 22.46 0.19 3.88
CA ALA A 84 21.45 0.60 2.92
C ALA A 84 21.47 -0.33 1.67
N PRO A 85 20.30 -0.63 1.08
CA PRO A 85 20.27 -1.31 -0.21
C PRO A 85 20.88 -0.40 -1.28
N TRP A 86 21.43 -0.99 -2.34
CA TRP A 86 21.89 -0.22 -3.50
C TRP A 86 20.99 -0.52 -4.70
N ILE A 87 20.80 0.52 -5.53
CA ILE A 87 20.06 0.39 -6.78
C ILE A 87 20.89 -0.49 -7.72
N ASN A 88 20.32 -1.62 -8.15
CA ASN A 88 20.93 -2.53 -9.10
C ASN A 88 20.64 -2.09 -10.54
N CYS A 89 19.38 -1.72 -10.83
CA CYS A 89 18.99 -1.19 -12.13
C CYS A 89 17.66 -0.42 -12.09
N ALA A 90 17.46 0.40 -13.13
CA ALA A 90 16.24 1.13 -13.41
C ALA A 90 15.82 0.82 -14.85
N VAL A 91 14.62 0.26 -15.04
CA VAL A 91 14.11 -0.16 -16.35
C VAL A 91 12.70 0.35 -16.56
N ASN A 92 12.28 0.45 -17.81
CA ASN A 92 10.90 0.71 -18.19
C ASN A 92 10.01 -0.42 -17.67
N ASN A 93 9.00 -0.09 -16.87
CA ASN A 93 8.16 -1.08 -16.20
C ASN A 93 7.42 -2.00 -17.19
N ARG A 94 7.14 -1.53 -18.41
CA ARG A 94 6.42 -2.30 -19.42
C ARG A 94 7.36 -3.18 -20.26
N THR A 95 8.46 -2.62 -20.74
CA THR A 95 9.36 -3.32 -21.68
C THR A 95 10.52 -4.04 -20.98
N GLN A 96 10.80 -3.69 -19.73
CA GLN A 96 11.90 -4.25 -18.92
C GLN A 96 13.30 -3.94 -19.48
N ASP A 97 13.42 -2.90 -20.32
CA ASP A 97 14.67 -2.39 -20.87
C ASP A 97 15.01 -0.98 -20.32
N ILE A 98 16.15 -0.41 -20.72
CA ILE A 98 16.60 0.91 -20.24
C ILE A 98 16.10 2.08 -21.11
N TYR A 99 15.21 1.84 -22.08
CA TYR A 99 14.76 2.85 -23.01
C TYR A 99 13.42 3.45 -22.58
N PHE A 100 13.37 4.77 -22.60
CA PHE A 100 12.17 5.55 -22.24
C PHE A 100 11.77 6.45 -23.39
N HIS A 101 10.48 6.50 -23.66
CA HIS A 101 9.89 7.32 -24.69
C HIS A 101 9.76 8.76 -24.19
N ARG A 102 10.53 9.66 -24.80
CA ARG A 102 10.65 11.09 -24.44
C ARG A 102 9.32 11.85 -24.32
N ASN A 103 8.30 11.41 -25.07
CA ASN A 103 7.01 12.09 -25.17
C ASN A 103 5.88 11.36 -24.42
N LYS A 104 6.20 10.47 -23.47
CA LYS A 104 5.22 9.74 -22.66
C LYS A 104 5.64 9.74 -21.20
N ASP A 105 4.66 9.78 -20.32
CA ASP A 105 4.86 9.49 -18.91
C ASP A 105 4.98 7.98 -18.74
N GLU A 106 6.21 7.49 -18.68
CA GLU A 106 6.50 6.06 -18.49
C GLU A 106 6.90 5.76 -17.06
N TYR A 107 6.42 4.62 -16.56
CA TYR A 107 6.76 4.14 -15.23
C TYR A 107 8.15 3.51 -15.21
N VAL A 108 8.98 3.94 -14.26
CA VAL A 108 10.26 3.31 -13.94
C VAL A 108 10.06 2.20 -12.92
N CYS A 109 10.61 1.03 -13.18
CA CYS A 109 10.76 -0.04 -12.20
C CYS A 109 12.20 -0.04 -11.67
N LEU A 110 12.37 0.12 -10.36
CA LEU A 110 13.68 0.10 -9.69
C LEU A 110 13.90 -1.26 -9.03
N TYR A 111 15.03 -1.87 -9.33
CA TYR A 111 15.51 -3.07 -8.65
C TYR A 111 16.63 -2.67 -7.70
N PHE A 112 16.60 -3.21 -6.49
CA PHE A 112 17.61 -2.99 -5.48
C PHE A 112 18.14 -4.33 -4.99
N LYS A 113 19.44 -4.37 -4.71
CA LYS A 113 20.07 -5.46 -3.97
C LYS A 113 20.19 -5.02 -2.52
N SER A 114 19.79 -5.90 -1.62
CA SER A 114 19.94 -5.69 -0.19
C SER A 114 20.88 -6.76 0.36
N PRO A 115 21.86 -6.40 1.20
CA PRO A 115 22.64 -7.37 1.95
C PRO A 115 21.81 -8.08 3.04
N GLN A 116 20.62 -7.56 3.36
CA GLN A 116 19.66 -8.26 4.22
C GLN A 116 18.84 -9.26 3.40
N PRO A 117 18.60 -10.49 3.91
CA PRO A 117 17.62 -11.39 3.32
C PRO A 117 16.26 -10.67 3.28
N SER A 118 15.56 -10.80 2.15
CA SER A 118 14.30 -10.11 1.89
C SER A 118 13.34 -10.30 3.06
N ARG A 119 13.10 -9.25 3.85
CA ARG A 119 11.89 -9.18 4.69
C ARG A 119 10.72 -9.06 3.73
N THR A 120 10.14 -10.20 3.42
CA THR A 120 8.96 -10.34 2.58
C THR A 120 7.91 -9.35 3.04
N LYS A 121 7.45 -8.54 2.09
CA LYS A 121 6.31 -7.62 2.23
C LYS A 121 5.15 -8.37 2.88
N HIS A 122 4.39 -7.68 3.74
CA HIS A 122 3.07 -8.11 4.19
C HIS A 122 2.32 -8.78 3.02
N HIS A 123 2.08 -10.08 3.16
CA HIS A 123 1.34 -11.00 2.29
C HIS A 123 1.11 -10.57 0.83
N ALA A 124 1.98 -11.04 -0.07
CA ALA A 124 1.59 -11.35 -1.44
C ALA A 124 2.09 -12.77 -1.77
N PRO A 125 1.24 -13.81 -1.74
CA PRO A 125 1.64 -15.21 -1.87
C PRO A 125 2.10 -15.62 -3.28
N HIS A 126 2.27 -14.69 -4.21
CA HIS A 126 2.80 -15.00 -5.53
C HIS A 126 3.76 -13.92 -6.01
N ARG A 127 5.00 -14.37 -6.27
CA ARG A 127 6.05 -13.79 -7.15
C ARG A 127 7.27 -13.21 -6.43
N ASP A 128 8.26 -14.09 -6.24
CA ASP A 128 9.70 -13.75 -6.24
C ASP A 128 10.18 -13.16 -7.58
N ARG A 129 9.29 -13.04 -8.57
CA ARG A 129 9.60 -12.53 -9.91
C ARG A 129 9.91 -11.01 -9.95
N TRP A 130 9.62 -10.27 -8.88
CA TRP A 130 9.83 -8.81 -8.83
C TRP A 130 11.22 -8.39 -8.35
N LEU A 131 12.04 -9.33 -7.86
CA LEU A 131 13.39 -9.03 -7.36
C LEU A 131 14.49 -9.32 -8.39
N TRP A 132 14.15 -9.94 -9.51
CA TRP A 132 15.12 -10.37 -10.52
C TRP A 132 14.86 -9.65 -11.84
N CYS A 133 15.79 -8.78 -12.23
CA CYS A 133 15.85 -8.23 -13.57
C CYS A 133 16.68 -9.21 -14.43
N PRO A 134 16.16 -9.74 -15.55
CA PRO A 134 16.91 -10.69 -16.39
C PRO A 134 18.21 -10.13 -16.98
N HIS A 135 18.38 -8.82 -16.94
CA HIS A 135 19.47 -8.09 -17.58
C HIS A 135 20.52 -7.56 -16.57
N CYS A 136 20.40 -7.84 -15.26
CA CYS A 136 21.23 -7.22 -14.19
C CYS A 136 21.55 -8.14 -13.00
#